data_AF-A0AAQ3QBQ8-F1
#
_entry.id   AF-A0AAQ3QBQ8-F1
#
_cell.length_a   1.000
_cell.length_b   1.000
_cell.length_c   1.000
_cell.angle_alpha   90.00
_cell.angle_beta   90.00
_cell.angle_gamma   90.00
#
_symmetry.space_group_name_H-M   'P 1'
#
loop_
_entity.id
_entity.type
_entity.pdbx_description
1 polymer ?
#
loop_
_entity_poly.entity_id
_entity_poly.type
_entity_poly.pdbx_seq_one_letter_code
_entity_poly.pdbx_strand_id
1 'polypeptide(L)'
;MHACTMYAFKNLQQLLYNKSFSKELKFLSSMEAYEVRKKTIEDWVHRIREARRSKLGRRGIFPELCSPTPVRLTVWCKSLLFNSHGYTVYDDSNGQMVFRVENYAHDWRQETVLMDCAGNVLLTIRRCSKIFNLTESWKAYKGDKDVERMVGEQRRPLFKAKKNLGSPSCTISMSTDQCGVAKPFGYWMNWSRDKEQLKIYGSSANTLVAEVSRKCGFSPKKLLDKDVLTLSMQPGMDQALAMAMVMITGSMRRYGP
;
A
#
# COMPACT_ATOMS: atom_id res chain seq x y z
N MET A 1 66.90 -13.65 -11.14
CA MET A 1 65.71 -13.83 -10.27
C MET A 1 65.12 -12.53 -9.68
N HIS A 2 65.78 -11.37 -9.74
CA HIS A 2 65.29 -10.13 -9.10
C HIS A 2 64.31 -9.26 -9.91
N ALA A 3 64.21 -9.42 -11.24
CA ALA A 3 63.35 -8.57 -12.07
C ALA A 3 61.87 -9.00 -12.07
N CYS A 4 61.59 -10.30 -11.86
CA CYS A 4 60.23 -10.85 -11.93
C CYS A 4 59.40 -10.55 -10.66
N THR A 5 60.06 -10.46 -9.49
CA THR A 5 59.42 -10.14 -8.21
C THR A 5 59.02 -8.66 -8.10
N MET A 6 59.80 -7.75 -8.67
CA MET A 6 59.49 -6.31 -8.67
C MET A 6 58.27 -5.96 -9.53
N TYR A 7 58.07 -6.65 -10.65
CA TYR A 7 56.91 -6.44 -11.54
C TYR A 7 55.61 -6.97 -10.91
N ALA A 8 55.69 -8.13 -10.24
CA ALA A 8 54.55 -8.69 -9.51
C ALA A 8 54.11 -7.78 -8.34
N PHE A 9 55.05 -7.17 -7.62
CA PHE A 9 54.75 -6.30 -6.48
C PHE A 9 54.05 -5.00 -6.89
N LYS A 10 54.51 -4.35 -7.97
CA LYS A 10 53.86 -3.14 -8.51
C LYS A 10 52.44 -3.40 -9.02
N ASN A 11 52.20 -4.53 -9.69
CA ASN A 11 50.86 -4.92 -10.14
C ASN A 11 49.93 -5.27 -8.97
N LEU A 12 50.44 -5.92 -7.92
CA LEU A 12 49.65 -6.23 -6.73
C LEU A 12 49.26 -4.95 -5.97
N GLN A 13 50.17 -3.98 -5.84
CA GLN A 13 49.87 -2.67 -5.24
C GLN A 13 48.82 -1.89 -6.04
N GLN A 14 48.90 -1.85 -7.37
CA GLN A 14 47.86 -1.21 -8.19
C GLN A 14 46.51 -1.93 -8.11
N LEU A 15 46.50 -3.27 -8.08
CA LEU A 15 45.27 -4.05 -7.93
C LEU A 15 44.61 -3.84 -6.56
N LEU A 16 45.40 -3.77 -5.48
CA LEU A 16 44.91 -3.49 -4.14
C LEU A 16 44.39 -2.05 -4.01
N TYR A 17 45.10 -1.07 -4.60
CA TYR A 17 44.67 0.32 -4.66
C TYR A 17 43.34 0.47 -5.43
N ASN A 18 43.23 -0.13 -6.61
CA ASN A 18 42.00 -0.10 -7.42
C ASN A 18 40.82 -0.82 -6.75
N LYS A 19 41.07 -1.92 -6.03
CA LYS A 19 40.04 -2.59 -5.22
C LYS A 19 39.60 -1.76 -4.02
N SER A 20 40.52 -1.05 -3.37
CA SER A 20 40.19 -0.15 -2.26
C SER A 20 39.34 1.02 -2.75
N PHE A 21 39.78 1.68 -3.83
CA PHE A 21 39.06 2.80 -4.44
C PHE A 21 37.67 2.38 -4.98
N SER A 22 37.54 1.18 -5.56
CA SER A 22 36.24 0.65 -5.99
C SER A 22 35.28 0.38 -4.83
N LYS A 23 35.79 -0.07 -3.68
CA LYS A 23 34.97 -0.25 -2.47
C LYS A 23 34.52 1.09 -1.90
N GLU A 24 35.41 2.08 -1.91
CA GLU A 24 35.14 3.43 -1.42
C GLU A 24 34.09 4.15 -2.29
N LEU A 25 34.19 4.06 -3.62
CA LEU A 25 33.16 4.57 -4.53
C LEU A 25 31.78 3.89 -4.37
N LYS A 26 31.76 2.57 -4.12
CA LYS A 26 30.51 1.85 -3.83
C LYS A 26 29.91 2.23 -2.48
N PHE A 27 30.76 2.53 -1.49
CA PHE A 27 30.33 3.00 -0.18
C PHE A 27 29.77 4.42 -0.26
N LEU A 28 30.44 5.32 -0.98
CA LEU A 28 30.00 6.70 -1.20
C LEU A 28 28.68 6.75 -1.97
N SER A 29 28.50 5.95 -3.04
CA SER A 29 27.21 5.90 -3.75
C SER A 29 26.08 5.30 -2.90
N SER A 30 26.40 4.33 -2.03
CA SER A 30 25.46 3.80 -1.04
C SER A 30 25.08 4.84 0.01
N MET A 31 26.03 5.67 0.45
CA MET A 31 25.79 6.75 1.41
C MET A 31 24.98 7.90 0.79
N GLU A 32 25.28 8.30 -0.45
CA GLU A 32 24.49 9.29 -1.18
C GLU A 32 23.05 8.79 -1.40
N ALA A 33 22.89 7.52 -1.81
CA ALA A 33 21.57 6.90 -1.94
C ALA A 33 20.82 6.76 -0.61
N TYR A 34 21.54 6.62 0.51
CA TYR A 34 20.95 6.62 1.86
C TYR A 34 20.50 8.03 2.25
N GLU A 35 21.33 9.05 2.06
CA GLU A 35 21.03 10.42 2.47
C GLU A 35 19.90 11.03 1.63
N VAL A 36 19.83 10.72 0.34
CA VAL A 36 18.69 11.10 -0.52
C VAL A 36 17.39 10.45 -0.04
N ARG A 37 17.42 9.16 0.34
CA ARG A 37 16.25 8.46 0.89
C ARG A 37 15.82 9.03 2.24
N LYS A 38 16.78 9.30 3.13
CA LYS A 38 16.55 9.91 4.44
C LYS A 38 15.93 11.30 4.31
N LYS A 39 16.47 12.15 3.43
CA LYS A 39 15.92 13.48 3.12
C LYS A 39 14.50 13.39 2.57
N THR A 40 14.21 12.42 1.70
CA THR A 40 12.86 12.20 1.17
C THR A 40 11.87 11.77 2.26
N ILE A 41 12.30 10.91 3.19
CA ILE A 41 11.51 10.49 4.35
C ILE A 41 11.29 11.66 5.30
N GLU A 42 12.30 12.47 5.58
CA GLU A 42 12.20 13.66 6.43
C GLU A 42 11.28 14.72 5.82
N ASP A 43 11.37 14.97 4.52
CA ASP A 43 10.47 15.87 3.78
C ASP A 43 9.03 15.34 3.76
N TRP A 44 8.84 14.02 3.68
CA TRP A 44 7.52 13.39 3.79
C TRP A 44 6.97 13.51 5.21
N VAL A 45 7.78 13.25 6.24
CA VAL A 45 7.42 13.41 7.66
C VAL A 45 7.12 14.87 8.00
N HIS A 46 7.85 15.83 7.44
CA HIS A 46 7.59 17.26 7.59
C HIS A 46 6.24 17.64 6.98
N ARG A 47 5.98 17.19 5.75
CA ARG A 47 4.68 17.38 5.08
C ARG A 47 3.52 16.78 5.88
N ILE A 48 3.71 15.64 6.53
CA ILE A 48 2.72 15.05 7.46
C ILE A 48 2.49 15.94 8.68
N ARG A 49 3.57 16.48 9.28
CA ARG A 49 3.50 17.36 10.46
C ARG A 49 2.80 18.68 10.14
N GLU A 50 3.04 19.25 8.98
CA GLU A 50 2.35 20.46 8.52
C GLU A 50 0.89 20.19 8.14
N ALA A 51 0.60 19.05 7.49
CA ALA A 51 -0.77 18.65 7.17
C ALA A 51 -1.62 18.41 8.43
N ARG A 52 -1.03 17.91 9.52
CA ARG A 52 -1.70 17.81 10.84
C ARG A 52 -2.08 19.17 11.43
N ARG A 53 -1.39 20.25 11.06
CA ARG A 53 -1.63 21.61 11.56
C ARG A 53 -2.79 22.31 10.83
N SER A 54 -3.14 21.89 9.60
CA SER A 54 -4.24 22.48 8.80
C SER A 54 -5.56 21.71 8.89
N LYS A 55 -6.04 21.43 10.11
CA LYS A 55 -7.12 20.47 10.43
C LYS A 55 -8.56 20.94 10.14
N LEU A 56 -8.78 21.76 9.12
CA LEU A 56 -10.12 22.21 8.74
C LEU A 56 -10.36 21.97 7.24
N GLY A 57 -11.04 20.87 6.91
CA GLY A 57 -11.72 20.68 5.60
C GLY A 57 -11.26 19.55 4.68
N ARG A 58 -10.28 18.70 5.03
CA ARG A 58 -9.79 17.65 4.12
C ARG A 58 -10.58 16.33 4.26
N ARG A 59 -11.10 15.81 3.14
CA ARG A 59 -11.78 14.50 3.04
C ARG A 59 -10.71 13.39 2.94
N GLY A 60 -10.70 12.43 3.87
CA GLY A 60 -9.76 11.30 3.90
C GLY A 60 -9.53 10.78 5.33
N ILE A 61 -9.14 9.51 5.47
CA ILE A 61 -8.70 8.93 6.76
C ILE A 61 -7.29 9.42 7.09
N PHE A 62 -6.46 9.56 6.06
CA PHE A 62 -5.09 10.07 6.07
C PHE A 62 -5.00 11.26 5.10
N PRO A 63 -5.35 12.49 5.54
CA PRO A 63 -5.30 13.68 4.71
C PRO A 63 -3.92 13.95 4.06
N GLU A 64 -2.85 13.46 4.67
CA GLU A 64 -1.47 13.49 4.18
C GLU A 64 -1.24 12.62 2.95
N LEU A 65 -2.08 11.61 2.73
CA LEU A 65 -2.03 10.70 1.59
C LEU A 65 -2.97 11.12 0.45
N CYS A 66 -3.62 12.29 0.56
CA CYS A 66 -4.43 12.85 -0.52
C CYS A 66 -3.56 13.77 -1.41
N SER A 67 -3.45 13.45 -2.70
CA SER A 67 -2.70 14.27 -3.66
C SER A 67 -3.63 15.24 -4.40
N PRO A 68 -3.20 16.49 -4.70
CA PRO A 68 -3.97 17.40 -5.56
C PRO A 68 -3.95 17.00 -7.04
N THR A 69 -3.10 16.06 -7.43
CA THR A 69 -3.00 15.52 -8.79
C THR A 69 -3.41 14.06 -8.84
N PRO A 70 -3.74 13.51 -10.02
CA PRO A 70 -3.97 12.08 -10.16
C PRO A 70 -2.72 11.29 -9.73
N VAL A 71 -2.94 10.16 -9.05
CA VAL A 71 -1.86 9.29 -8.57
C VAL A 71 -1.98 7.93 -9.23
N ARG A 72 -0.84 7.37 -9.63
CA ARG A 72 -0.76 6.01 -10.16
C ARG A 72 0.23 5.20 -9.35
N LEU A 73 -0.23 4.07 -8.82
CA LEU A 73 0.57 3.13 -8.06
C LEU A 73 0.64 1.79 -8.79
N THR A 74 1.80 1.15 -8.73
CA THR A 74 2.00 -0.23 -9.16
C THR A 74 1.85 -1.15 -7.96
N VAL A 75 0.85 -2.04 -7.98
CA VAL A 75 0.60 -3.03 -6.94
C VAL A 75 1.16 -4.36 -7.40
N TRP A 76 2.20 -4.83 -6.72
CA TRP A 76 2.81 -6.13 -6.96
C TRP A 76 2.27 -7.15 -5.96
N CYS A 77 1.51 -8.13 -6.45
CA CYS A 77 0.78 -9.13 -5.68
C CYS A 77 1.63 -10.36 -5.29
N LYS A 78 2.95 -10.32 -5.51
CA LYS A 78 3.86 -11.37 -5.02
C LYS A 78 4.34 -11.02 -3.63
N SER A 79 4.23 -12.00 -2.73
CA SER A 79 4.73 -11.83 -1.38
C SER A 79 6.21 -12.18 -1.28
N LEU A 80 6.95 -11.45 -0.44
CA LEU A 80 8.37 -11.69 -0.17
C LEU A 80 8.60 -12.83 0.85
N LEU A 81 7.56 -13.27 1.56
CA LEU A 81 7.63 -14.37 2.52
C LEU A 81 6.98 -15.62 1.91
N PHE A 82 7.67 -16.75 1.98
CA PHE A 82 7.16 -18.06 1.54
C PHE A 82 5.76 -18.30 2.14
N ASN A 83 4.79 -18.68 1.30
CA ASN A 83 3.41 -19.00 1.69
C ASN A 83 2.51 -17.83 2.14
N SER A 84 2.95 -16.58 2.00
CA SER A 84 2.11 -15.40 2.30
C SER A 84 1.56 -14.77 1.01
N HIS A 85 0.43 -14.07 1.12
CA HIS A 85 -0.30 -13.48 -0.02
C HIS A 85 -0.27 -11.94 0.04
N GLY A 86 0.89 -11.36 0.36
CA GLY A 86 1.07 -9.92 0.54
C GLY A 86 1.08 -9.12 -0.76
N TYR A 87 1.02 -7.80 -0.63
CA TYR A 87 1.19 -6.85 -1.73
C TYR A 87 2.34 -5.90 -1.41
N THR A 88 3.13 -5.54 -2.42
CA THR A 88 4.07 -4.42 -2.33
C THR A 88 3.65 -3.36 -3.32
N VAL A 89 3.50 -2.12 -2.86
CA VAL A 89 2.96 -1.03 -3.67
C VAL A 89 4.04 0.01 -3.91
N TYR A 90 4.23 0.37 -5.17
CA TYR A 90 5.22 1.34 -5.62
C TYR A 90 4.53 2.53 -6.28
N ASP A 91 5.09 3.72 -6.10
CA ASP A 91 4.70 4.90 -6.86
C ASP A 91 5.28 4.79 -8.29
N ASP A 92 4.42 4.92 -9.31
CA ASP A 92 4.81 4.77 -10.71
C ASP A 92 5.72 5.90 -11.19
N SER A 93 5.70 7.06 -10.53
CA SER A 93 6.48 8.24 -10.93
C SER A 93 7.95 8.18 -10.53
N ASN A 94 8.25 7.60 -9.36
CA ASN A 94 9.59 7.58 -8.76
C ASN A 94 10.10 6.16 -8.44
N GLY A 95 9.25 5.14 -8.58
CA GLY A 95 9.59 3.75 -8.30
C GLY A 95 9.78 3.40 -6.82
N GLN A 96 9.46 4.31 -5.90
CA GLN A 96 9.63 4.09 -4.47
C GLN A 96 8.48 3.25 -3.91
N MET A 97 8.81 2.36 -2.97
CA MET A 97 7.79 1.62 -2.21
C MET A 97 7.03 2.61 -1.33
N VAL A 98 5.71 2.64 -1.46
CA VAL A 98 4.83 3.49 -0.65
C VAL A 98 4.06 2.70 0.40
N PHE A 99 3.67 1.46 0.09
CA PHE A 99 2.97 0.60 1.02
C PHE A 99 3.45 -0.84 0.96
N ARG A 100 3.36 -1.50 2.11
CA ARG A 100 3.48 -2.95 2.26
C ARG A 100 2.17 -3.48 2.82
N VAL A 101 1.71 -4.59 2.27
CA VAL A 101 0.52 -5.29 2.76
C VAL A 101 0.87 -6.71 3.12
N GLU A 102 0.45 -7.12 4.31
CA GLU A 102 0.63 -8.47 4.79
C GLU A 102 -0.70 -9.06 5.25
N ASN A 103 -0.86 -10.37 5.06
CA ASN A 103 -1.98 -11.09 5.65
C ASN A 103 -1.47 -11.88 6.85
N TYR A 104 -2.11 -11.67 7.98
CA TYR A 104 -1.91 -12.41 9.20
C TYR A 104 -3.12 -13.30 9.39
N ALA A 105 -2.89 -14.61 9.32
CA ALA A 105 -3.88 -15.61 9.70
C ALA A 105 -3.47 -16.14 11.08
N HIS A 106 -4.13 -15.67 12.13
CA HIS A 106 -4.03 -16.28 13.45
C HIS A 106 -5.41 -16.85 13.81
N ASP A 107 -5.45 -18.14 14.08
CA ASP A 107 -6.67 -18.92 14.35
C ASP A 107 -7.75 -18.79 13.25
N TRP A 108 -8.90 -18.22 13.62
CA TRP A 108 -10.10 -17.98 12.81
C TRP A 108 -10.20 -16.53 12.29
N ARG A 109 -9.29 -15.64 12.71
CA ARG A 109 -9.29 -14.23 12.35
C ARG A 109 -8.38 -14.00 11.16
N GLN A 110 -9.00 -13.73 10.01
CA GLN A 110 -8.27 -13.30 8.82
C GLN A 110 -8.10 -11.78 8.88
N GLU A 111 -6.88 -11.34 9.15
CA GLU A 111 -6.50 -9.93 9.21
C GLU A 111 -5.51 -9.59 8.08
N THR A 112 -5.76 -8.46 7.43
CA THR A 112 -4.84 -7.90 6.44
C THR A 112 -4.40 -6.53 6.91
N VAL A 113 -3.09 -6.33 7.00
CA VAL A 113 -2.48 -5.14 7.57
C VAL A 113 -1.82 -4.33 6.44
N LEU A 114 -2.17 -3.06 6.36
CA LEU A 114 -1.53 -2.06 5.49
C LEU A 114 -0.50 -1.29 6.31
N MET A 115 0.73 -1.25 5.82
CA MET A 115 1.85 -0.54 6.42
C MET A 115 2.43 0.48 5.45
N ASP A 116 3.01 1.54 6.00
CA ASP A 116 3.85 2.46 5.24
C ASP A 116 5.22 1.83 4.91
N CYS A 117 6.04 2.55 4.15
CA CYS A 117 7.38 2.11 3.77
C CYS A 117 8.36 1.94 4.95
N ALA A 118 8.08 2.57 6.09
CA ALA A 118 8.85 2.44 7.32
C ALA A 118 8.36 1.29 8.22
N GLY A 119 7.30 0.58 7.82
CA GLY A 119 6.72 -0.52 8.58
C GLY A 119 5.71 -0.11 9.65
N ASN A 120 5.30 1.16 9.72
CA ASN A 120 4.24 1.57 10.63
C ASN A 120 2.89 1.08 10.10
N VAL A 121 2.07 0.50 10.96
CA VAL A 121 0.72 0.07 10.60
C VAL A 121 -0.19 1.28 10.40
N LEU A 122 -0.76 1.40 9.20
CA LEU A 122 -1.74 2.43 8.86
C LEU A 122 -3.16 1.91 9.11
N LEU A 123 -3.48 0.72 8.60
CA LEU A 123 -4.83 0.15 8.68
C LEU A 123 -4.76 -1.35 8.93
N THR A 124 -5.70 -1.85 9.74
CA THR A 124 -5.95 -3.28 9.90
C THR A 124 -7.35 -3.60 9.41
N ILE A 125 -7.46 -4.51 8.46
CA ILE A 125 -8.71 -4.98 7.88
C ILE A 125 -9.02 -6.36 8.46
N ARG A 126 -10.15 -6.48 9.15
CA ARG A 126 -10.62 -7.74 9.73
C ARG A 126 -11.82 -8.25 8.96
N ARG A 127 -11.74 -9.48 8.45
CA ARG A 127 -12.92 -10.20 7.95
C ARG A 127 -13.84 -10.56 9.12
N CYS A 128 -15.09 -10.18 9.00
CA CYS A 128 -16.15 -10.45 9.96
C CYS A 128 -17.17 -11.37 9.26
N SER A 129 -16.96 -12.67 9.38
CA SER A 129 -17.96 -13.68 9.01
C SER A 129 -18.65 -14.16 10.28
N LYS A 130 -19.98 -14.13 10.33
CA LYS A 130 -20.73 -14.82 11.40
C LYS A 130 -21.16 -16.16 10.83
N ILE A 131 -20.94 -17.23 11.59
CA ILE A 131 -21.23 -18.63 11.22
C ILE A 131 -22.69 -18.83 10.75
N PHE A 132 -23.62 -17.95 11.14
CA PHE A 132 -25.03 -17.96 10.74
C PHE A 132 -25.46 -16.86 9.76
N ASN A 133 -24.59 -15.89 9.43
CA ASN A 133 -24.95 -14.84 8.48
C ASN A 133 -24.40 -15.19 7.10
N LEU A 134 -25.30 -15.36 6.12
CA LEU A 134 -24.99 -15.48 4.68
C LEU A 134 -24.24 -14.27 4.09
N THR A 135 -23.95 -13.23 4.88
CA THR A 135 -23.30 -12.01 4.39
C THR A 135 -21.94 -11.79 5.02
N GLU A 136 -20.92 -11.85 4.18
CA GLU A 136 -19.56 -11.49 4.53
C GLU A 136 -19.41 -9.97 4.68
N SER A 137 -18.70 -9.56 5.73
CA SER A 137 -18.38 -8.17 5.96
C SER A 137 -16.93 -7.99 6.37
N TRP A 138 -16.38 -6.80 6.16
CA TRP A 138 -15.03 -6.42 6.57
C TRP A 138 -15.12 -5.13 7.37
N LYS A 139 -14.26 -5.01 8.37
CA LYS A 139 -14.13 -3.82 9.20
C LYS A 139 -12.69 -3.35 9.15
N ALA A 140 -12.48 -2.07 8.86
CA ALA A 140 -11.17 -1.45 8.86
C ALA A 140 -10.98 -0.64 10.15
N TYR A 141 -9.82 -0.78 10.77
CA TYR A 141 -9.43 -0.09 11.99
C TYR A 141 -8.15 0.70 11.74
N LYS A 142 -8.01 1.82 12.44
CA LYS A 142 -6.78 2.61 12.41
C LYS A 142 -5.64 1.82 13.07
N GLY A 143 -4.50 1.74 12.39
CA GLY A 143 -3.25 1.27 12.97
C GLY A 143 -2.74 2.25 14.01
N ASP A 144 -2.29 1.73 15.14
CA ASP A 144 -1.67 2.52 16.19
C ASP A 144 -0.17 2.22 16.22
N LYS A 145 0.64 3.23 16.58
CA LYS A 145 2.08 3.03 16.80
C LYS A 145 2.36 2.29 18.11
N ASP A 146 1.38 2.27 19.01
CA ASP A 146 1.48 1.71 20.35
C ASP A 146 0.58 0.47 20.47
N VAL A 147 1.05 -0.65 19.93
CA VAL A 147 0.41 -1.96 20.17
C VAL A 147 0.79 -2.39 21.59
N GLU A 148 -0.19 -2.47 22.52
CA GLU A 148 -0.38 -3.56 23.50
C GLU A 148 -1.16 -3.18 24.79
N ARG A 149 -1.52 -1.92 25.06
CA ARG A 149 -2.32 -1.59 26.26
C ARG A 149 -3.73 -1.13 25.93
N MET A 150 -4.62 -2.08 25.68
CA MET A 150 -5.93 -2.17 26.35
C MET A 150 -6.74 -3.31 25.73
N VAL A 151 -6.62 -4.47 26.37
CA VAL A 151 -7.66 -5.50 26.38
C VAL A 151 -8.98 -4.82 26.77
N GLY A 152 -9.96 -4.77 25.87
CA GLY A 152 -11.35 -4.54 26.25
C GLY A 152 -12.12 -3.41 25.55
N GLU A 153 -11.48 -2.44 24.89
CA GLU A 153 -12.25 -1.36 24.26
C GLU A 153 -12.56 -1.70 22.80
N GLN A 154 -13.85 -1.87 22.49
CA GLN A 154 -14.38 -2.07 21.14
C GLN A 154 -14.02 -0.87 20.26
N ARG A 155 -12.80 -0.84 19.70
CA ARG A 155 -12.36 0.21 18.78
C ARG A 155 -13.40 0.34 17.66
N ARG A 156 -13.95 1.54 17.50
CA ARG A 156 -14.92 1.80 16.43
C ARG A 156 -14.20 1.65 15.09
N PRO A 157 -14.73 0.86 14.15
CA PRO A 157 -14.13 0.74 12.83
C PRO A 157 -14.20 2.09 12.13
N LEU A 158 -13.20 2.42 11.30
CA LEU A 158 -13.19 3.61 10.45
C LEU A 158 -14.24 3.48 9.33
N PHE A 159 -14.40 2.26 8.81
CA PHE A 159 -15.43 1.94 7.84
C PHE A 159 -15.76 0.45 7.86
N LYS A 160 -16.92 0.13 7.28
CA LYS A 160 -17.40 -1.24 7.09
C LYS A 160 -17.64 -1.49 5.63
N ALA A 161 -17.20 -2.63 5.12
CA ALA A 161 -17.47 -3.09 3.77
C ALA A 161 -18.39 -4.31 3.80
N LYS A 162 -19.41 -4.33 2.95
CA LYS A 162 -20.37 -5.44 2.83
C LYS A 162 -20.39 -5.91 1.39
N LYS A 163 -20.20 -7.22 1.18
CA LYS A 163 -20.32 -7.83 -0.16
C LYS A 163 -21.80 -7.90 -0.54
N ASN A 164 -22.12 -7.54 -1.77
CA ASN A 164 -23.48 -7.64 -2.28
C ASN A 164 -23.70 -9.09 -2.77
N LEU A 165 -24.81 -9.70 -2.39
CA LEU A 165 -25.14 -11.08 -2.80
C LEU A 165 -25.46 -11.12 -4.30
N GLY A 166 -25.02 -12.18 -4.99
CA GLY A 166 -25.31 -12.40 -6.41
C GLY A 166 -24.67 -11.43 -7.39
N SER A 167 -23.83 -10.48 -6.94
CA SER A 167 -23.12 -9.56 -7.82
C SER A 167 -21.65 -9.39 -7.40
N PRO A 168 -20.72 -9.17 -8.35
CA PRO A 168 -19.33 -8.86 -8.03
C PRO A 168 -19.20 -7.38 -7.62
N SER A 169 -19.91 -7.00 -6.56
CA SER A 169 -19.93 -5.63 -6.04
C SER A 169 -19.91 -5.58 -4.51
N CYS A 170 -19.50 -4.44 -3.98
CA CYS A 170 -19.40 -4.19 -2.55
C CYS A 170 -19.76 -2.75 -2.22
N THR A 171 -20.44 -2.57 -1.09
CA THR A 171 -20.76 -1.26 -0.53
C THR A 171 -19.90 -0.99 0.71
N ILE A 172 -19.30 0.19 0.76
CA ILE A 172 -18.49 0.68 1.87
C ILE A 172 -19.21 1.83 2.56
N SER A 173 -19.42 1.70 3.85
CA SER A 173 -19.99 2.72 4.71
C SER A 173 -18.91 3.25 5.64
N MET A 174 -18.59 4.54 5.54
CA MET A 174 -17.64 5.19 6.44
C MET A 174 -18.32 5.45 7.79
N SER A 175 -17.58 5.29 8.87
CA SER A 175 -18.05 5.67 10.20
C SER A 175 -17.96 7.19 10.35
N THR A 176 -19.05 7.83 10.75
CA THR A 176 -19.05 9.27 11.03
C THR A 176 -18.47 9.52 12.42
N ASP A 177 -17.57 10.50 12.53
CA ASP A 177 -17.17 11.04 13.82
C ASP A 177 -18.33 11.85 14.43
N GLN A 178 -18.32 12.01 15.76
CA GLN A 178 -19.44 12.35 16.64
C GLN A 178 -19.96 13.81 16.54
N CYS A 179 -20.08 14.38 15.34
CA CYS A 179 -20.78 15.65 15.13
C CYS A 179 -21.98 15.40 14.23
N GLY A 180 -23.16 15.30 14.84
CA GLY A 180 -24.41 14.71 14.34
C GLY A 180 -25.07 15.30 13.09
N VAL A 181 -24.33 15.91 12.15
CA VAL A 181 -24.87 16.33 10.85
C VAL A 181 -23.81 16.13 9.76
N ALA A 182 -23.72 14.93 9.18
CA ALA A 182 -23.10 14.76 7.86
C ALA A 182 -23.68 13.51 7.18
N LYS A 183 -24.04 13.65 5.91
CA LYS A 183 -24.55 12.59 5.03
C LYS A 183 -23.66 11.34 5.10
N PRO A 184 -24.21 10.12 4.92
CA PRO A 184 -23.41 8.91 4.84
C PRO A 184 -22.41 9.04 3.69
N PHE A 185 -21.15 9.34 4.03
CA PHE A 185 -20.05 9.27 3.09
C PHE A 185 -19.70 7.79 2.92
N GLY A 186 -19.66 7.34 1.67
CA GLY A 186 -19.52 5.93 1.36
C GLY A 186 -18.93 5.74 -0.02
N TYR A 187 -18.58 4.50 -0.31
CA TYR A 187 -18.07 4.10 -1.61
C TYR A 187 -18.82 2.88 -2.10
N TRP A 188 -18.93 2.77 -3.41
CA TRP A 188 -19.43 1.59 -4.08
C TRP A 188 -18.34 1.05 -4.99
N MET A 189 -18.14 -0.25 -4.96
CA MET A 189 -17.11 -0.93 -5.74
C MET A 189 -17.76 -2.01 -6.59
N ASN A 190 -17.29 -2.14 -7.82
CA ASN A 190 -17.61 -3.28 -8.66
C ASN A 190 -16.33 -3.85 -9.27
N TRP A 191 -16.36 -5.14 -9.58
CA TRP A 191 -15.26 -5.77 -10.28
C TRP A 191 -15.75 -6.74 -11.35
N SER A 192 -14.89 -6.96 -12.34
CA SER A 192 -15.10 -7.94 -13.40
C SER A 192 -13.93 -8.91 -13.40
N ARG A 193 -14.23 -10.22 -13.43
CA ARG A 193 -13.20 -11.26 -13.61
C ARG A 193 -12.70 -11.26 -15.05
N ASP A 194 -13.59 -11.10 -16.03
CA ASP A 194 -13.25 -11.14 -17.45
C ASP A 194 -12.37 -9.97 -17.87
N LYS A 195 -12.66 -8.77 -17.34
CA LYS A 195 -11.87 -7.56 -17.59
C LYS A 195 -10.72 -7.37 -16.60
N GLU A 196 -10.63 -8.23 -15.59
CA GLU A 196 -9.66 -8.17 -14.48
C GLU A 196 -9.54 -6.76 -13.86
N GLN A 197 -10.67 -6.07 -13.77
CA GLN A 197 -10.76 -4.66 -13.41
C GLN A 197 -11.56 -4.52 -12.11
N LEU A 198 -11.20 -3.53 -11.30
CA LEU A 198 -11.96 -3.07 -10.14
C LEU A 198 -12.17 -1.56 -10.29
N LYS A 199 -13.40 -1.11 -10.13
CA LYS A 199 -13.75 0.32 -10.14
C LYS A 199 -14.34 0.72 -8.80
N ILE A 200 -13.90 1.87 -8.31
CA ILE A 200 -14.29 2.44 -7.01
C ILE A 200 -14.98 3.77 -7.28
N TYR A 201 -16.20 3.90 -6.79
CA TYR A 201 -17.05 5.06 -6.97
C TYR A 201 -17.32 5.74 -5.62
N GLY A 202 -17.20 7.06 -5.60
CA GLY A 202 -17.58 7.88 -4.45
C GLY A 202 -19.10 8.08 -4.39
N SER A 203 -19.66 8.17 -3.18
CA SER A 203 -21.10 8.38 -2.98
C SER A 203 -21.63 9.71 -3.54
N SER A 204 -20.77 10.72 -3.74
CA SER A 204 -21.17 11.95 -4.42
C SER A 204 -21.22 11.72 -5.93
N ALA A 205 -22.45 11.68 -6.46
CA ALA A 205 -22.75 11.57 -7.90
C ALA A 205 -22.19 10.33 -8.61
N ASN A 206 -21.93 9.22 -7.88
CA ASN A 206 -21.38 7.97 -8.42
C ASN A 206 -20.12 8.22 -9.28
N THR A 207 -19.25 9.11 -8.79
CA THR A 207 -18.04 9.53 -9.50
C THR A 207 -16.96 8.47 -9.36
N LEU A 208 -16.30 8.10 -10.46
CA LEU A 208 -15.17 7.17 -10.43
C LEU A 208 -13.98 7.85 -9.74
N VAL A 209 -13.58 7.34 -8.58
CA VAL A 209 -12.49 7.92 -7.78
C VAL A 209 -11.20 7.12 -7.85
N ALA A 210 -11.30 5.81 -8.14
CA ALA A 210 -10.14 4.96 -8.34
C ALA A 210 -10.49 3.77 -9.23
N GLU A 211 -9.48 3.26 -9.92
CA GLU A 211 -9.58 2.11 -10.80
C GLU A 211 -8.33 1.24 -10.64
N VAL A 212 -8.52 -0.08 -10.61
CA VAL A 212 -7.45 -1.07 -10.69
C VAL A 212 -7.61 -1.87 -11.96
N SER A 213 -6.52 -2.01 -12.70
CA SER A 213 -6.42 -2.83 -13.91
C SER A 213 -5.08 -3.58 -13.93
N ARG A 214 -4.94 -4.60 -14.77
CA ARG A 214 -3.65 -5.25 -14.97
C ARG A 214 -2.66 -4.28 -15.64
N LYS A 215 -1.41 -4.30 -15.18
CA LYS A 215 -0.34 -3.54 -15.83
C LYS A 215 0.11 -4.30 -17.08
N CYS A 216 -0.19 -3.76 -18.26
CA CYS A 216 0.40 -4.26 -19.51
C CYS A 216 1.84 -3.75 -19.62
N GLY A 217 2.78 -4.59 -20.07
CA GLY A 217 4.16 -4.17 -20.29
C GLY A 217 4.30 -3.14 -21.41
N PHE A 218 5.51 -2.60 -21.56
CA PHE A 218 5.87 -1.61 -22.61
C PHE A 218 5.57 -2.07 -24.05
N SER A 219 5.36 -3.37 -24.26
CA SER A 219 4.85 -3.92 -25.52
C SER A 219 3.46 -4.54 -25.28
N PRO A 220 2.45 -4.25 -26.13
CA PRO A 220 1.10 -4.81 -26.00
C PRO A 220 1.04 -6.35 -25.97
N LYS A 221 2.08 -7.02 -26.46
CA LYS A 221 2.21 -8.48 -26.53
C LYS A 221 2.93 -9.13 -25.34
N LYS A 222 3.54 -8.35 -24.45
CA LYS A 222 4.23 -8.87 -23.26
C LYS A 222 3.42 -8.43 -22.05
N LEU A 223 2.43 -9.25 -21.69
CA LEU A 223 1.79 -9.12 -20.39
C LEU A 223 2.91 -9.15 -19.34
N LEU A 224 2.96 -8.16 -18.45
CA LEU A 224 3.67 -8.37 -17.20
C LEU A 224 3.00 -9.55 -16.49
N ASP A 225 3.73 -10.14 -15.55
CA ASP A 225 3.23 -11.24 -14.75
C ASP A 225 1.82 -10.92 -14.23
N LYS A 226 0.94 -11.94 -14.13
CA LYS A 226 -0.48 -11.77 -13.72
C LYS A 226 -0.63 -11.08 -12.36
N ASP A 227 0.47 -11.00 -11.63
CA ASP A 227 0.63 -10.45 -10.30
C ASP A 227 0.98 -8.95 -10.26
N VAL A 228 0.99 -8.23 -11.38
CA VAL A 228 1.24 -6.77 -11.40
C VAL A 228 -0.01 -6.01 -11.83
N LEU A 229 -0.53 -5.19 -10.92
CA LEU A 229 -1.70 -4.33 -11.13
C LEU A 229 -1.30 -2.85 -11.12
N THR A 230 -2.11 -2.03 -11.78
CA THR A 230 -2.02 -0.57 -11.74
C THR A 230 -3.24 -0.04 -10.99
N LEU A 231 -3.01 0.67 -9.88
CA LEU A 231 -4.04 1.42 -9.16
C LEU A 231 -3.94 2.90 -9.57
N SER A 232 -4.95 3.40 -10.27
CA SER A 232 -5.08 4.81 -10.67
C SER A 232 -6.13 5.49 -9.78
N MET A 233 -5.81 6.67 -9.26
CA MET A 233 -6.64 7.43 -8.34
C MET A 233 -6.84 8.86 -8.82
N GLN A 234 -8.06 9.36 -8.68
CA GLN A 234 -8.39 10.75 -8.96
C GLN A 234 -7.78 11.69 -7.92
N PRO A 235 -7.60 12.98 -8.26
CA PRO A 235 -7.19 14.01 -7.32
C PRO A 235 -8.05 14.00 -6.04
N GLY A 236 -7.39 14.14 -4.89
CA GLY A 236 -8.01 14.20 -3.58
C GLY A 236 -8.42 12.85 -2.99
N MET A 237 -8.27 11.74 -3.72
CA MET A 237 -8.52 10.41 -3.17
C MET A 237 -7.41 10.03 -2.17
N ASP A 238 -7.82 9.54 -1.01
CA ASP A 238 -6.92 9.00 0.01
C ASP A 238 -6.33 7.67 -0.46
N GLN A 239 -5.00 7.65 -0.62
CA GLN A 239 -4.29 6.49 -1.15
C GLN A 239 -4.35 5.26 -0.24
N ALA A 240 -4.30 5.43 1.09
CA ALA A 240 -4.39 4.31 2.02
C ALA A 240 -5.81 3.74 2.07
N LEU A 241 -6.83 4.60 2.00
CA LEU A 241 -8.22 4.17 1.89
C LEU A 241 -8.46 3.41 0.57
N ALA A 242 -7.98 3.92 -0.56
CA ALA A 242 -8.06 3.23 -1.84
C ALA A 242 -7.34 1.88 -1.79
N MET A 243 -6.16 1.80 -1.19
CA MET A 243 -5.46 0.53 -1.04
C MET A 243 -6.21 -0.45 -0.14
N ALA A 244 -6.83 0.02 0.94
CA ALA A 244 -7.67 -0.82 1.79
C ALA A 244 -8.87 -1.43 1.03
N MET A 245 -9.45 -0.69 0.08
CA MET A 245 -10.49 -1.19 -0.81
C MET A 245 -9.99 -2.29 -1.75
N VAL A 246 -8.76 -2.16 -2.26
CA VAL A 246 -8.09 -3.21 -3.06
C VAL A 246 -7.88 -4.46 -2.22
N MET A 247 -7.38 -4.31 -0.99
CA MET A 247 -7.17 -5.42 -0.05
C MET A 247 -8.45 -6.19 0.24
N ILE A 248 -9.55 -5.48 0.49
CA ILE A 248 -10.88 -6.09 0.73
C ILE A 248 -11.36 -6.86 -0.50
N THR A 249 -11.23 -6.27 -1.69
CA THR A 249 -11.61 -6.95 -2.94
C THR A 249 -10.76 -8.20 -3.16
N GLY A 250 -9.46 -8.14 -2.87
CA GLY A 250 -8.56 -9.30 -2.90
C GLY A 250 -8.97 -10.38 -1.88
N SER A 251 -9.43 -10.01 -0.69
CA SER A 251 -9.98 -10.94 0.31
C SER A 251 -11.27 -11.60 -0.19
N MET A 252 -12.21 -10.83 -0.76
CA MET A 252 -13.48 -11.36 -1.32
C MET A 252 -13.28 -12.37 -2.45
N ARG A 253 -12.25 -12.16 -3.28
CA ARG A 253 -11.92 -13.07 -4.39
C ARG A 253 -11.24 -14.35 -3.92
N ARG A 254 -10.48 -14.29 -2.81
CA ARG A 254 -9.76 -15.45 -2.24
C ARG A 254 -10.67 -16.41 -1.49
N TYR A 255 -11.73 -15.91 -0.84
CA TYR A 255 -12.60 -16.71 0.03
C TYR A 255 -14.06 -16.75 -0.41
N GLY A 256 -14.37 -16.31 -1.63
CA GLY A 256 -15.69 -16.49 -2.21
C GLY A 256 -15.94 -17.97 -2.56
N PRO A 257 -17.22 -18.38 -2.67
CA PRO A 257 -17.57 -19.70 -3.19
C PRO A 257 -17.10 -19.89 -4.63
#